data_AF-A0A7W9NMA7-F1
#
_entry.id   AF-A0A7W9NMA7-F1
#
_cell.length_a   1.000
_cell.length_b   1.000
_cell.length_c   1.000
_cell.angle_alpha   90.00
_cell.angle_beta   90.00
_cell.angle_gamma   90.00
#
_symmetry.space_group_name_H-M   'P 1'
#
loop_
_entity.id
_entity.type
_entity.pdbx_description
1 polymer ?
#
loop_
_entity_poly.entity_id
_entity_poly.type
_entity_poly.pdbx_seq_one_letter_code
_entity_poly.pdbx_strand_id
1 'polypeptide(L)'
;MTRMSPEDSGPTDVESPVDSPRLSTGAVVVYFDPEPAGPDSFCRASATGPEIIDPRTHDWWAPVTRPDGTVDLLPSILVVSIT
;
A
#
# COMPACT_ATOMS: atom_id res chain seq x y z
N MET A 1 -9.31 4.81 -55.01
CA MET A 1 -8.64 4.13 -53.88
C MET A 1 -7.93 5.19 -53.06
N THR A 2 -8.57 5.65 -51.98
CA THR A 2 -8.01 6.65 -51.07
C THR A 2 -7.26 5.92 -49.96
N ARG A 3 -5.97 6.21 -49.80
CA ARG A 3 -5.10 5.65 -48.76
C ARG A 3 -5.52 6.30 -47.43
N MET A 4 -6.10 5.53 -46.51
CA MET A 4 -6.30 5.99 -45.12
C MET A 4 -4.93 6.10 -44.46
N SER A 5 -4.61 7.28 -43.94
CA SER A 5 -3.50 7.48 -43.01
C SER A 5 -3.86 6.89 -41.64
N PRO A 6 -2.91 6.33 -40.89
CA PRO A 6 -3.19 5.85 -39.54
C PRO A 6 -3.47 7.06 -38.66
N GLU A 7 -4.63 7.07 -38.02
CA GLU A 7 -5.01 8.10 -37.06
C GLU A 7 -4.13 7.94 -35.81
N ASP A 8 -3.26 8.94 -35.65
CA ASP A 8 -2.76 9.53 -34.41
C ASP A 8 -3.12 8.75 -33.14
N SER A 9 -2.20 7.90 -32.68
CA SER A 9 -2.22 7.39 -31.31
C SER A 9 -1.92 8.58 -30.40
N GLY A 10 -2.97 9.23 -29.91
CA GLY A 10 -2.87 10.26 -28.89
C GLY A 10 -2.03 9.77 -27.70
N PRO A 11 -1.44 10.70 -26.91
CA PRO A 11 -0.51 10.34 -25.86
C PRO A 11 -1.22 9.42 -24.87
N THR A 12 -0.86 8.13 -24.88
CA THR A 12 -1.32 7.16 -23.90
C THR A 12 -0.35 7.15 -22.71
N ASP A 13 0.12 8.33 -22.32
CA ASP A 13 0.83 8.51 -21.05
C ASP A 13 -0.21 8.86 -19.99
N VAL A 14 -1.17 7.96 -19.78
CA VAL A 14 -1.72 7.84 -18.43
C VAL A 14 -0.63 7.08 -17.69
N GLU A 15 0.26 7.81 -17.02
CA GLU A 15 1.11 7.25 -15.97
C GLU A 15 0.16 6.45 -15.07
N SER A 16 0.18 5.12 -15.20
CA SER A 16 -0.44 4.28 -14.18
C SER A 16 0.27 4.67 -12.89
N PRO A 17 -0.47 5.06 -11.83
CA PRO A 17 0.17 5.45 -10.58
C PRO A 17 1.06 4.27 -10.21
N VAL A 18 2.36 4.52 -10.20
CA VAL A 18 3.36 3.46 -10.09
C VAL A 18 2.99 2.62 -8.87
N ASP A 19 2.75 1.32 -9.11
CA ASP A 19 2.57 0.25 -8.11
C ASP A 19 3.89 0.03 -7.33
N SER A 20 4.45 1.09 -6.78
CA SER A 20 5.64 1.04 -5.95
C SER A 20 5.22 0.95 -4.49
N PRO A 21 5.81 0.01 -3.73
CA PRO A 21 5.61 -0.03 -2.29
C PRO A 21 6.07 1.29 -1.67
N ARG A 22 5.24 1.84 -0.78
CA ARG A 22 5.45 3.13 -0.10
C ARG A 22 6.23 2.96 1.19
N LEU A 23 6.19 1.76 1.77
CA LEU A 23 6.89 1.42 3.00
C LEU A 23 8.22 0.73 2.72
N SER A 24 9.16 0.91 3.64
CA SER A 24 10.44 0.23 3.69
C SER A 24 10.65 -0.38 5.08
N THR A 25 11.55 -1.35 5.19
CA THR A 25 11.89 -1.97 6.49
C THR A 25 12.28 -0.90 7.51
N GLY A 26 11.67 -0.96 8.69
CA GLY A 26 11.89 -0.02 9.79
C GLY A 26 11.02 1.23 9.76
N ALA A 27 10.26 1.47 8.69
CA ALA A 27 9.31 2.58 8.63
C ALA A 27 8.30 2.48 9.78
N VAL A 28 8.15 3.56 10.55
CA VAL A 28 7.17 3.61 11.63
C VAL A 28 5.83 4.05 11.07
N VAL A 29 4.82 3.24 11.34
CA VAL A 29 3.47 3.46 10.85
C VAL A 29 2.47 3.57 11.99
N VAL A 30 1.37 4.27 11.72
CA VAL A 30 0.16 4.23 12.53
C VAL A 30 -0.92 3.55 11.73
N TYR A 31 -1.72 2.71 12.38
CA TYR A 31 -2.88 2.10 11.76
C TYR A 31 -4.09 2.17 12.68
N PHE A 32 -5.27 2.12 12.08
CA PHE A 32 -6.53 1.97 12.80
C PHE A 32 -6.77 0.49 13.14
N ASP A 33 -6.94 0.18 14.42
CA ASP A 33 -7.35 -1.14 14.88
C ASP A 33 -8.89 -1.15 15.02
N PRO A 34 -9.62 -1.94 14.21
CA PRO A 34 -11.07 -2.02 14.30
C PRO A 34 -11.56 -2.74 15.57
N GLU A 35 -10.70 -3.51 16.25
CA GLU A 35 -11.02 -4.22 17.49
C GLU A 35 -9.99 -3.91 18.59
N PRO A 36 -9.88 -2.64 19.02
CA PRO A 36 -8.82 -2.22 19.91
C PRO A 36 -8.99 -2.88 21.29
N ALA A 37 -7.91 -3.49 21.79
CA ALA A 37 -7.87 -4.07 23.13
C ALA A 37 -7.86 -3.01 24.26
N GLY A 38 -7.66 -1.73 23.91
CA GLY A 38 -7.57 -0.60 24.83
C GLY A 38 -8.37 0.63 24.34
N PRO A 39 -8.26 1.77 25.02
CA PRO A 39 -9.00 2.98 24.66
C PRO A 39 -8.52 3.61 23.34
N ASP A 40 -7.31 3.26 22.90
CA ASP A 40 -6.71 3.83 21.70
C ASP A 40 -7.10 3.00 20.48
N SER A 41 -7.84 3.59 19.55
CA SER A 41 -8.16 2.96 18.25
C SER A 41 -7.02 3.07 17.22
N PHE A 42 -5.95 3.80 17.56
CA PHE A 42 -4.79 3.97 16.71
C PHE A 42 -3.58 3.29 17.35
N CYS A 43 -2.98 2.36 16.61
CA CYS A 43 -1.82 1.61 17.05
C CYS A 43 -0.59 2.01 16.23
N ARG A 44 0.59 1.85 16.82
CA ARG A 44 1.87 2.01 16.12
C ARG A 44 2.50 0.66 15.83
N ALA A 45 3.18 0.56 14.71
CA ALA A 45 3.98 -0.59 14.35
C ALA A 45 5.19 -0.17 13.52
N SER A 46 6.11 -1.11 13.29
CA SER A 46 7.23 -0.93 12.36
C SER A 46 7.06 -1.87 11.18
N ALA A 47 7.20 -1.35 9.96
CA ALA A 47 7.21 -2.17 8.76
C ALA A 47 8.40 -3.14 8.79
N THR A 48 8.15 -4.41 8.52
CA THR A 48 9.20 -5.43 8.41
C THR A 48 9.81 -5.50 7.02
N GLY A 49 9.10 -4.98 6.02
CA GLY A 49 9.47 -5.00 4.62
C GLY A 49 8.62 -4.05 3.78
N PRO A 50 8.80 -4.08 2.45
CA PRO A 50 7.92 -3.36 1.54
C PRO A 50 6.49 -3.91 1.59
N GLU A 51 5.53 -3.09 1.16
CA GLU A 51 4.16 -3.54 0.94
C GLU A 51 4.11 -4.63 -0.15
N ILE A 52 3.16 -5.54 -0.01
CA ILE A 52 2.93 -6.66 -0.91
C ILE A 52 1.51 -6.57 -1.49
N ILE A 53 1.35 -7.00 -2.74
CA ILE A 53 0.02 -7.08 -3.39
C ILE A 53 -0.55 -8.48 -3.19
N ASP A 54 -1.80 -8.58 -2.74
CA ASP A 54 -2.56 -9.83 -2.82
C ASP A 54 -2.96 -10.08 -4.28
N PRO A 55 -2.45 -11.13 -4.95
CA PRO A 55 -2.77 -11.40 -6.35
C PRO A 55 -4.24 -11.75 -6.61
N ARG A 56 -5.03 -12.05 -5.57
CA ARG A 56 -6.45 -12.40 -5.69
C ARG A 56 -7.33 -11.16 -5.69
N THR A 57 -7.07 -10.22 -4.79
CA THR A 57 -7.89 -9.01 -4.62
C THR A 57 -7.26 -7.78 -5.26
N HIS A 58 -5.97 -7.83 -5.57
CA HIS A 58 -5.14 -6.70 -5.99
C HIS A 58 -5.04 -5.60 -4.93
N ASP A 59 -5.32 -5.92 -3.66
CA ASP A 59 -5.14 -4.99 -2.54
C ASP A 59 -3.69 -5.02 -2.05
N TRP A 60 -3.23 -3.85 -1.58
CA TRP A 60 -1.93 -3.69 -0.95
C TRP A 60 -1.99 -4.00 0.54
N TRP A 61 -0.94 -4.67 1.03
CA TRP A 61 -0.80 -5.09 2.40
C TRP A 61 0.59 -4.74 2.95
N ALA A 62 0.63 -4.21 4.17
CA ALA A 62 1.83 -3.82 4.87
C ALA A 62 2.20 -4.90 5.92
N PRO A 63 3.35 -5.58 5.79
CA PRO A 63 3.84 -6.49 6.80
C PRO A 63 4.50 -5.70 7.94
N VAL A 64 4.03 -5.86 9.18
CA VAL A 64 4.47 -5.05 10.32
C VAL A 64 4.80 -5.88 11.55
N THR A 65 5.67 -5.35 12.41
CA THR A 65 5.88 -5.82 13.78
C THR A 65 5.18 -4.88 14.74
N ARG A 66 4.26 -5.42 15.54
CA ARG A 66 3.54 -4.71 16.60
C ARG A 66 4.44 -4.45 17.81
N PRO A 67 4.05 -3.55 18.74
CA PRO A 67 4.85 -3.23 19.92
C PRO A 67 5.10 -4.42 20.85
N ASP A 68 4.22 -5.42 20.83
CA ASP A 68 4.34 -6.68 21.59
C ASP A 68 5.28 -7.71 20.91
N GLY A 69 5.86 -7.36 19.75
CA GLY A 69 6.75 -8.21 18.98
C GLY A 69 6.04 -9.19 18.05
N THR A 70 4.70 -9.21 18.03
CA THR A 70 3.96 -10.03 17.07
C THR A 70 4.08 -9.45 15.65
N VAL A 71 4.09 -10.34 14.65
CA VAL A 71 4.08 -9.94 13.24
C VAL A 71 2.65 -10.05 12.73
N ASP A 72 2.22 -9.04 12.00
CA ASP A 72 0.89 -8.99 11.39
C ASP A 72 0.95 -8.41 9.98
N LEU A 73 -0.14 -8.59 9.23
CA LEU A 73 -0.31 -8.09 7.88
C LEU A 73 -1.53 -7.16 7.84
N LEU A 74 -1.30 -5.87 7.62
CA LEU A 74 -2.34 -4.85 7.67
C LEU A 74 -2.72 -4.38 6.28
N PRO A 75 -4.01 -4.16 5.96
CA PRO A 75 -4.40 -3.52 4.72
C PRO A 75 -3.75 -2.14 4.62
N SER A 76 -3.01 -1.87 3.55
CA SER A 76 -2.27 -0.60 3.39
C SER A 76 -3.15 0.63 3.44
N ILE A 77 -4.44 0.50 3.09
CA ILE A 77 -5.42 1.58 3.21
C ILE A 77 -5.67 2.05 4.65
N LEU A 78 -5.39 1.20 5.64
CA LEU A 78 -5.53 1.52 7.07
C LEU A 78 -4.25 2.08 7.67
N VAL A 79 -3.16 2.14 6.89
CA VAL A 79 -1.82 2.47 7.35
C VAL A 79 -1.45 3.89 6.93
N VAL A 80 -0.98 4.68 7.90
CA VAL A 80 -0.43 6.01 7.71
C VAL A 80 1.04 5.99 8.10
N SER A 81 1.93 6.30 7.16
CA SER A 81 3.35 6.45 7.45
C SER A 81 3.59 7.73 8.26
N ILE A 82 4.34 7.63 9.34
CA ILE A 82 4.88 8.81 10.04
C ILE A 82 6.28 9.07 9.47
N THR A 83 6.42 10.13 8.69
CA THR A 83 7.72 10.68 8.25
C THR A 83 8.14 11.84 9.14
#